data_AF-A0A3N6MT25-F1
#
_entry.id   AF-A0A3N6MT25-F1
#
_cell.length_a   1.000
_cell.length_b   1.000
_cell.length_c   1.000
_cell.angle_alpha   90.00
_cell.angle_beta   90.00
_cell.angle_gamma   90.00
#
_symmetry.space_group_name_H-M   'P 1'
#
loop_
_entity.id
_entity.type
_entity.pdbx_description
1 polymer ?
#
loop_
_entity_poly.entity_id
_entity_poly.type
_entity_poly.pdbx_seq_one_letter_code
_entity_poly.pdbx_strand_id
1 'polypeptide(L)'
;MVTLRKIAFAVRNASNRAGYPIKLNHADQLVAAALGHASLAAFQASDAKTGSLDAAAHLVLDVDLLTARCGQLDPRYEPEIVASFVRTAFSIAHPLAQLHPTGEALNQRIREITRHDVLGLPDITGELAIVGDGRRARIDIPLPDILLSGLPPAGSAVTDEARGHIVIDANHTLPEHRIEVSVRRTVTRSGRSSIAQPILDIARTDRHDDGGRSHEHSPAARSLQLQRIRVEIAELYLELVRGLSDEGIVELAANTTGIGYFPQSRCAYVHENFSDGQYRDHAVRQYWQNIEGSFIVGWTRASPREYSTLDFEVLLCAEADDPDRYDNAFDEKMTDPVWVSEIASAWRRELEDPTTISLHVDEVADDWLAVLDELEAESD
;
A
#
# COMPACT_ATOMS: atom_id res chain seq x y z
N MET A 1 3.45 -2.18 16.11
CA MET A 1 4.29 -3.28 16.63
C MET A 1 3.68 -4.64 16.34
N VAL A 2 4.08 -5.18 15.19
CA VAL A 2 3.88 -6.53 14.68
C VAL A 2 4.86 -7.44 15.41
N THR A 3 4.36 -8.54 15.98
CA THR A 3 5.22 -9.52 16.66
C THR A 3 4.88 -10.91 16.17
N LEU A 4 5.87 -11.81 16.19
CA LEU A 4 5.65 -13.22 15.86
C LEU A 4 4.48 -13.81 16.66
N ARG A 5 4.37 -13.44 17.94
CA ARG A 5 3.31 -13.94 18.83
C ARG A 5 1.92 -13.48 18.40
N LYS A 6 1.76 -12.24 17.93
CA LYS A 6 0.48 -11.74 17.39
C LYS A 6 0.08 -12.52 16.14
N ILE A 7 1.04 -12.76 15.24
CA ILE A 7 0.81 -13.54 14.01
C ILE A 7 0.44 -14.98 14.37
N ALA A 8 1.18 -15.64 15.25
CA ALA A 8 0.91 -17.02 15.69
C ALA A 8 -0.47 -17.15 16.35
N PHE A 9 -0.89 -16.16 17.13
CA PHE A 9 -2.23 -16.11 17.70
C PHE A 9 -3.30 -15.98 16.62
N ALA A 10 -3.08 -15.12 15.61
CA ALA A 10 -3.98 -15.01 14.46
C ALA A 10 -4.07 -16.32 13.66
N VAL A 11 -2.95 -17.02 13.44
CA VAL A 11 -2.94 -18.37 12.81
C VAL A 11 -3.82 -19.33 13.58
N ARG A 12 -3.64 -19.43 14.90
CA ARG A 12 -4.46 -20.30 15.76
C ARG A 12 -5.95 -19.96 15.68
N ASN A 13 -6.29 -18.67 15.66
CA ASN A 13 -7.69 -18.25 15.59
C ASN A 13 -8.31 -18.59 14.24
N ALA A 14 -7.61 -18.32 13.14
CA ALA A 14 -8.05 -18.67 11.79
C ALA A 14 -8.23 -20.20 11.66
N SER A 15 -7.25 -20.97 12.14
CA SER A 15 -7.29 -22.43 12.07
C SER A 15 -8.45 -23.01 12.89
N ASN A 16 -8.71 -22.48 14.09
CA ASN A 16 -9.84 -22.93 14.92
C ASN A 16 -11.19 -22.65 14.26
N ARG A 17 -11.37 -21.47 13.66
CA ARG A 17 -12.61 -21.12 12.95
C ARG A 17 -12.87 -22.04 11.76
N ALA A 18 -11.81 -22.47 11.08
CA ALA A 18 -11.87 -23.39 9.95
C ALA A 18 -12.04 -24.87 10.36
N GLY A 19 -12.22 -25.19 11.65
CA GLY A 19 -12.33 -26.57 12.12
C GLY A 19 -11.00 -27.35 12.08
N TYR A 20 -9.88 -26.64 11.94
CA TYR A 20 -8.54 -27.19 11.79
C TYR A 20 -7.61 -26.71 12.92
N PRO A 21 -7.80 -27.18 14.17
CA PRO A 21 -7.16 -26.56 15.33
C PRO A 21 -5.63 -26.76 15.35
N ILE A 22 -4.88 -25.66 15.24
CA ILE A 22 -3.43 -25.62 15.44
C ILE A 22 -3.14 -25.12 16.85
N LYS A 23 -2.30 -25.87 17.59
CA LYS A 23 -1.87 -25.47 18.93
C LYS A 23 -1.02 -24.20 18.84
N LEU A 24 -1.15 -23.31 19.82
CA LEU A 24 -0.43 -22.03 19.79
C LEU A 24 1.09 -22.20 19.69
N ASN A 25 1.67 -23.15 20.44
CA ASN A 25 3.10 -23.47 20.38
C ASN A 25 3.54 -24.01 19.01
N HIS A 26 2.66 -24.70 18.28
CA HIS A 26 2.92 -25.13 16.91
C HIS A 26 2.82 -23.94 15.96
N ALA A 27 1.81 -23.08 16.13
CA ALA A 27 1.68 -21.85 15.35
C ALA A 27 2.92 -20.96 15.47
N ASP A 28 3.51 -20.80 16.66
CA ASP A 28 4.76 -20.04 16.81
C ASP A 28 5.91 -20.64 15.98
N GLN A 29 6.04 -21.97 15.98
CA GLN A 29 7.08 -22.69 15.25
C GLN A 29 6.87 -22.61 13.74
N LEU A 30 5.61 -22.66 13.29
CA LEU A 30 5.22 -22.55 11.88
C LEU A 30 5.48 -21.13 11.36
N VAL A 31 5.13 -20.10 12.13
CA VAL A 31 5.41 -18.70 11.75
C VAL A 31 6.92 -18.44 11.70
N ALA A 32 7.69 -18.96 12.66
CA ALA A 32 9.16 -18.88 12.62
C ALA A 32 9.73 -19.56 11.36
N ALA A 33 9.22 -20.74 11.00
CA ALA A 33 9.60 -21.46 9.79
C ALA A 33 9.25 -20.68 8.51
N ALA A 34 8.06 -20.10 8.44
CA ALA A 34 7.65 -19.25 7.31
C ALA A 34 8.52 -18.00 7.16
N LEU A 35 9.14 -17.52 8.24
CA LEU A 35 10.13 -16.44 8.23
C LEU A 35 11.57 -16.91 7.93
N GLY A 36 11.75 -18.18 7.57
CA GLY A 36 13.05 -18.77 7.20
C GLY A 36 13.88 -19.29 8.39
N HIS A 37 13.30 -19.41 9.58
CA HIS A 37 13.98 -19.92 10.77
C HIS A 37 13.57 -21.34 11.12
N ALA A 38 14.53 -22.25 11.28
CA ALA A 38 14.26 -23.67 11.55
C ALA A 38 13.46 -23.94 12.84
N SER A 39 13.40 -22.98 13.76
CA SER A 39 12.61 -23.06 14.99
C SER A 39 12.32 -21.68 15.58
N LEU A 40 11.36 -21.63 16.51
CA LEU A 40 11.09 -20.42 17.31
C LEU A 40 12.34 -19.93 18.06
N ALA A 41 13.14 -20.85 18.61
CA ALA A 41 14.37 -20.48 19.32
C ALA A 41 15.40 -19.84 18.38
N ALA A 42 15.51 -20.35 17.15
CA ALA A 42 16.37 -19.76 16.12
C ALA A 42 15.90 -18.36 15.71
N PHE A 43 14.58 -18.14 15.63
CA PHE A 43 14.01 -16.81 15.41
C PHE A 43 14.34 -15.86 16.57
N GLN A 44 14.09 -16.27 17.81
CA GLN A 44 14.35 -15.44 18.99
C GLN A 44 15.84 -15.07 19.14
N ALA A 45 16.74 -15.99 18.78
CA ALA A 45 18.18 -15.75 18.80
C ALA A 45 18.63 -14.74 17.74
N SER A 46 17.95 -14.67 16.59
CA SER A 46 18.22 -13.66 15.54
C SER A 46 17.53 -12.32 15.79
N ASP A 47 16.31 -12.34 16.32
CA ASP A 47 15.46 -11.16 16.56
C ASP A 47 16.13 -10.19 17.55
N ALA A 48 16.87 -10.72 18.52
CA ALA A 48 17.70 -9.96 19.46
C ALA A 48 18.83 -9.13 18.80
N LYS A 49 19.09 -9.29 17.49
CA LYS A 49 20.23 -8.68 16.80
C LYS A 49 19.92 -8.00 15.47
N THR A 50 18.75 -8.19 14.84
CA THR A 50 18.69 -7.99 13.38
C THR A 50 17.44 -7.34 12.74
N GLY A 51 16.45 -6.84 13.49
CA GLY A 51 15.43 -5.93 12.92
C GLY A 51 13.99 -6.30 13.27
N SER A 52 13.12 -5.29 13.36
CA SER A 52 11.70 -5.48 13.69
C SER A 52 10.92 -5.95 12.47
N LEU A 53 9.97 -6.88 12.69
CA LEU A 53 8.94 -7.21 11.69
C LEU A 53 8.17 -5.97 11.22
N ASP A 54 8.07 -4.91 12.04
CA ASP A 54 7.43 -3.64 11.67
C ASP A 54 8.09 -2.95 10.46
N ALA A 55 9.38 -3.17 10.23
CA ALA A 55 10.10 -2.51 9.15
C ALA A 55 9.94 -3.25 7.81
N ALA A 56 9.24 -4.39 7.78
CA ALA A 56 9.06 -5.18 6.57
C ALA A 56 7.95 -4.57 5.70
N ALA A 57 8.30 -4.07 4.51
CA ALA A 57 7.29 -3.68 3.52
C ALA A 57 6.98 -4.82 2.53
N HIS A 58 7.94 -5.73 2.34
CA HIS A 58 7.77 -6.88 1.48
C HIS A 58 8.24 -8.16 2.17
N LEU A 59 7.42 -9.21 2.12
CA LEU A 59 7.74 -10.53 2.67
C LEU A 59 7.63 -11.61 1.59
N VAL A 60 8.57 -12.56 1.61
CA VAL A 60 8.51 -13.79 0.81
C VAL A 60 8.59 -14.95 1.79
N LEU A 61 7.46 -15.61 2.07
CA LEU A 61 7.42 -16.70 3.04
C LEU A 61 8.24 -17.90 2.54
N ASP A 62 9.03 -18.51 3.44
CA ASP A 62 9.76 -19.74 3.18
C ASP A 62 8.81 -20.94 3.29
N VAL A 63 8.10 -21.21 2.18
CA VAL A 63 7.10 -22.28 2.10
C VAL A 63 7.75 -23.67 2.23
N ASP A 64 8.99 -23.84 1.78
CA ASP A 64 9.71 -25.11 1.89
C ASP A 64 10.02 -25.44 3.35
N LEU A 65 10.54 -24.45 4.10
CA LEU A 65 10.81 -24.62 5.52
C LEU A 65 9.52 -24.78 6.34
N LEU A 66 8.47 -24.04 5.97
CA LEU A 66 7.14 -24.21 6.57
C LEU A 66 6.60 -25.64 6.36
N THR A 67 6.67 -26.14 5.12
CA THR A 67 6.25 -27.50 4.75
C THR A 67 7.00 -28.56 5.55
N ALA A 68 8.33 -28.44 5.60
CA ALA A 68 9.17 -29.34 6.39
C ALA A 68 8.79 -29.29 7.89
N ARG A 69 8.44 -28.10 8.40
CA ARG A 69 8.06 -27.93 9.80
C ARG A 69 6.67 -28.47 10.11
N CYS A 70 5.70 -28.38 9.20
CA CYS A 70 4.39 -29.01 9.33
C CYS A 70 4.52 -30.50 9.63
N GLY A 71 5.25 -31.23 8.78
CA GLY A 71 5.43 -32.69 8.91
C GLY A 71 6.16 -33.12 10.19
N GLN A 72 7.00 -32.25 10.77
CA GLN A 72 7.68 -32.52 12.04
C GLN A 72 6.81 -32.31 13.27
N LEU A 73 5.85 -31.37 13.20
CA LEU A 73 5.04 -30.98 14.37
C LEU A 73 3.79 -31.85 14.53
N ASP A 74 3.09 -32.15 13.44
CA ASP A 74 1.93 -33.02 13.45
C ASP A 74 1.72 -33.60 12.04
N PRO A 75 1.68 -34.93 11.85
CA PRO A 75 1.48 -35.53 10.53
C PRO A 75 0.12 -35.20 9.91
N ARG A 76 -0.84 -34.69 10.69
CA ARG A 76 -2.14 -34.24 10.17
C ARG A 76 -2.05 -32.86 9.52
N TYR A 77 -0.99 -32.10 9.75
CA TYR A 77 -0.79 -30.76 9.19
C TYR A 77 -0.54 -30.82 7.68
N GLU A 78 -1.54 -30.38 6.92
CA GLU A 78 -1.50 -30.22 5.47
C GLU A 78 -0.79 -28.89 5.16
N PRO A 79 0.39 -28.91 4.52
CA PRO A 79 1.21 -27.72 4.31
C PRO A 79 0.48 -26.58 3.60
N GLU A 80 -0.36 -26.88 2.61
CA GLU A 80 -1.10 -25.90 1.82
C GLU A 80 -2.15 -25.18 2.68
N ILE A 81 -2.88 -25.92 3.51
CA ILE A 81 -3.86 -25.37 4.45
C ILE A 81 -3.16 -24.53 5.52
N VAL A 82 -2.06 -25.01 6.07
CA VAL A 82 -1.29 -24.25 7.08
C VAL A 82 -0.70 -22.97 6.47
N ALA A 83 -0.17 -23.05 5.25
CA ALA A 83 0.37 -21.89 4.54
C ALA A 83 -0.70 -20.82 4.28
N SER A 84 -1.95 -21.22 3.97
CA SER A 84 -3.04 -20.26 3.82
C SER A 84 -3.35 -19.54 5.13
N PHE A 85 -3.43 -20.26 6.27
CA PHE A 85 -3.62 -19.62 7.58
C PHE A 85 -2.47 -18.69 7.96
N VAL A 86 -1.23 -19.06 7.66
CA VAL A 86 -0.06 -18.21 7.89
C VAL A 86 -0.15 -16.93 7.05
N ARG A 87 -0.43 -17.04 5.75
CA ARG A 87 -0.58 -15.87 4.87
C ARG A 87 -1.69 -14.94 5.36
N THR A 88 -2.87 -15.47 5.65
CA THR A 88 -3.98 -14.67 6.20
C THR A 88 -3.62 -14.00 7.52
N ALA A 89 -2.92 -14.70 8.41
CA ALA A 89 -2.49 -14.12 9.68
C ALA A 89 -1.47 -12.98 9.49
N PHE A 90 -0.58 -13.08 8.50
CA PHE A 90 0.33 -11.99 8.16
C PHE A 90 -0.43 -10.79 7.59
N SER A 91 -1.36 -10.99 6.65
CA SER A 91 -2.17 -9.88 6.10
C SER A 91 -2.95 -9.13 7.19
N ILE A 92 -3.52 -9.84 8.16
CA ILE A 92 -4.25 -9.21 9.28
C ILE A 92 -3.28 -8.49 10.24
N ALA A 93 -2.17 -9.12 10.59
CA ALA A 93 -1.25 -8.59 11.59
C ALA A 93 -0.33 -7.49 11.03
N HIS A 94 -0.12 -7.46 9.72
CA HIS A 94 0.77 -6.53 9.03
C HIS A 94 0.17 -6.08 7.67
N PRO A 95 -0.94 -5.32 7.70
CA PRO A 95 -1.69 -4.96 6.48
C PRO A 95 -0.88 -4.09 5.50
N LEU A 96 0.08 -3.32 6.01
CA LEU A 96 0.94 -2.47 5.18
C LEU A 96 2.04 -3.24 4.44
N ALA A 97 2.29 -4.50 4.82
CA ALA A 97 3.32 -5.30 4.19
C ALA A 97 2.74 -6.18 3.09
N GLN A 98 3.38 -6.16 1.93
CA GLN A 98 2.98 -6.97 0.79
C GLN A 98 3.60 -8.38 0.90
N LEU A 99 2.74 -9.39 0.88
CA LEU A 99 3.16 -10.79 0.82
C LEU A 99 3.29 -11.25 -0.62
N HIS A 100 4.49 -11.72 -0.96
CA HIS A 100 4.83 -12.23 -2.27
C HIS A 100 4.89 -13.76 -2.23
N PRO A 101 4.30 -14.46 -3.22
CA PRO A 101 4.34 -15.92 -3.27
C PRO A 101 5.74 -16.45 -3.57
N THR A 102 6.56 -15.69 -4.29
CA THR A 102 7.92 -16.06 -4.70
C THR A 102 8.85 -14.85 -4.73
N GLY A 103 10.16 -15.09 -4.75
CA GLY A 103 11.16 -14.04 -4.98
C GLY A 103 11.04 -13.40 -6.36
N GLU A 104 10.54 -14.13 -7.37
CA GLU A 104 10.26 -13.58 -8.69
C GLU A 104 9.12 -12.55 -8.65
N ALA A 105 8.03 -12.86 -7.93
CA ALA A 105 6.92 -11.92 -7.74
C ALA A 105 7.36 -10.64 -7.01
N LEU A 106 8.24 -10.78 -6.00
CA LEU A 106 8.87 -9.63 -5.34
C LEU A 106 9.66 -8.76 -6.35
N ASN A 107 10.51 -9.38 -7.18
CA ASN A 107 11.31 -8.66 -8.16
C ASN A 107 10.43 -7.97 -9.22
N GLN A 108 9.37 -8.64 -9.64
CA GLN A 108 8.38 -8.05 -10.55
C GLN A 108 7.71 -6.82 -9.94
N ARG A 109 7.27 -6.89 -8.67
CA ARG A 109 6.69 -5.73 -7.97
C ARG A 109 7.69 -4.57 -7.86
N ILE A 110 8.95 -4.84 -7.57
CA ILE A 110 9.98 -3.79 -7.47
C ILE A 110 10.26 -3.14 -8.82
N ARG A 111 10.22 -3.92 -9.92
CA ARG A 111 10.30 -3.36 -11.28
C ARG A 111 9.08 -2.49 -11.60
N GLU A 112 7.89 -2.84 -11.11
CA GLU A 112 6.69 -2.01 -11.24
C GLU A 112 6.78 -0.70 -10.45
N ILE A 113 7.25 -0.75 -9.20
CA ILE A 113 7.54 0.45 -8.39
C ILE A 113 8.55 1.33 -9.12
N THR A 114 9.63 0.74 -9.64
CA THR A 114 10.63 1.48 -10.42
C THR A 114 10.02 2.12 -11.66
N ARG A 115 9.18 1.39 -12.40
CA ARG A 115 8.47 1.93 -13.57
C ARG A 115 7.59 3.11 -13.18
N HIS A 116 6.82 2.99 -12.10
CA HIS A 116 5.95 4.05 -11.60
C HIS A 116 6.75 5.30 -11.26
N ASP A 117 7.78 5.17 -10.42
CA ASP A 117 8.59 6.29 -9.95
C ASP A 117 9.36 6.97 -11.09
N VAL A 118 9.82 6.19 -12.10
CA VAL A 118 10.45 6.75 -13.30
C VAL A 118 9.46 7.58 -14.12
N LEU A 119 8.21 7.11 -14.28
CA LEU A 119 7.19 7.82 -15.06
C LEU A 119 6.64 9.05 -14.33
N GLY A 120 6.71 9.08 -13.00
CA GLY A 120 6.28 10.22 -12.18
C GLY A 120 7.28 11.37 -12.12
N LEU A 121 8.50 11.20 -12.65
CA LEU A 121 9.50 12.28 -12.65
C LEU A 121 9.02 13.47 -13.48
N PRO A 122 9.01 14.72 -12.96
CA PRO A 122 8.47 15.90 -13.66
C PRO A 122 9.04 16.10 -15.06
N ASP A 123 10.35 15.87 -15.24
CA ASP A 123 11.04 15.94 -16.52
C ASP A 123 10.54 14.92 -17.55
N ILE A 124 10.15 13.72 -17.10
CA ILE A 124 9.63 12.64 -17.95
C ILE A 124 8.13 12.84 -18.18
N THR A 125 7.37 13.17 -17.14
CA THR A 125 5.94 13.48 -17.22
C THR A 125 5.67 14.62 -18.19
N GLY A 126 6.49 15.69 -18.16
CA GLY A 126 6.37 16.81 -19.09
C GLY A 126 6.61 16.41 -20.55
N GLU A 127 7.59 15.54 -20.81
CA GLU A 127 7.84 15.03 -22.16
C GLU A 127 6.76 14.05 -22.63
N LEU A 128 6.22 13.21 -21.72
CA LEU A 128 5.08 12.35 -22.02
C LEU A 128 3.83 13.17 -22.36
N ALA A 129 3.59 14.27 -21.65
CA ALA A 129 2.47 15.19 -21.91
C ALA A 129 2.59 15.87 -23.29
N ILE A 130 3.80 16.18 -23.75
CA ILE A 130 4.05 16.74 -25.09
C ILE A 130 3.73 15.72 -26.20
N VAL A 131 3.85 14.42 -25.92
CA VAL A 131 3.68 13.34 -26.91
C VAL A 131 2.21 12.86 -27.03
N GLY A 132 1.35 13.19 -26.07
CA GLY A 132 -0.11 13.01 -26.12
C GLY A 132 -0.65 11.68 -25.56
N ASP A 133 -1.96 11.69 -25.32
CA ASP A 133 -2.75 10.89 -24.35
C ASP A 133 -2.94 9.38 -24.62
N GLY A 134 -2.03 8.71 -25.34
CA GLY A 134 -2.28 7.31 -25.71
C GLY A 134 -1.09 6.46 -26.11
N ARG A 135 0.16 6.88 -25.84
CA ARG A 135 1.35 6.14 -26.29
C ARG A 135 2.09 5.45 -25.15
N ARG A 136 2.60 4.26 -25.44
CA ARG A 136 3.27 3.37 -24.49
C ARG A 136 4.72 3.78 -24.33
N ALA A 137 5.11 4.26 -23.15
CA ALA A 137 6.52 4.36 -22.78
C ALA A 137 7.06 2.96 -22.50
N ARG A 138 8.14 2.56 -23.19
CA ARG A 138 8.87 1.33 -22.87
C ARG A 138 10.08 1.71 -22.03
N ILE A 139 10.09 1.22 -20.79
CA ILE A 139 11.17 1.43 -19.84
C ILE A 139 12.06 0.19 -19.83
N ASP A 140 13.33 0.37 -20.14
CA ASP A 140 14.35 -0.67 -20.12
C ASP A 140 15.49 -0.26 -19.19
N ILE A 141 15.38 -0.68 -17.93
CA ILE A 141 16.35 -0.41 -16.86
C ILE A 141 16.72 -1.77 -16.24
N PRO A 142 17.94 -2.28 -16.51
CA PRO A 142 18.33 -3.63 -16.12
C PRO A 142 18.81 -3.67 -14.65
N LEU A 143 17.90 -3.41 -13.70
CA LEU A 143 18.20 -3.60 -12.28
C LEU A 143 18.42 -5.09 -11.98
N PRO A 144 19.45 -5.45 -11.19
CA PRO A 144 19.66 -6.84 -10.79
C PRO A 144 18.52 -7.35 -9.92
N ASP A 145 18.24 -8.64 -10.01
CA ASP A 145 17.24 -9.28 -9.16
C ASP A 145 17.72 -9.37 -7.72
N ILE A 146 16.82 -9.10 -6.79
CA ILE A 146 17.04 -9.25 -5.36
C ILE A 146 16.93 -10.71 -4.99
N LEU A 147 18.04 -11.25 -4.49
CA LEU A 147 18.11 -12.57 -3.88
C LEU A 147 18.17 -12.42 -2.35
N LEU A 148 17.09 -12.74 -1.64
CA LEU A 148 17.03 -12.59 -0.17
C LEU A 148 18.14 -13.35 0.56
N SER A 149 18.60 -14.47 0.01
CA SER A 149 19.73 -15.25 0.53
C SER A 149 21.07 -14.54 0.38
N GLY A 150 21.23 -13.68 -0.63
CA GLY A 150 22.45 -12.92 -0.92
C GLY A 150 22.51 -11.55 -0.25
N LEU A 151 21.42 -11.09 0.38
CA LEU A 151 21.40 -9.82 1.10
C LEU A 151 22.28 -9.87 2.36
N PRO A 152 22.84 -8.72 2.78
CA PRO A 152 23.58 -8.61 4.04
C PRO A 152 22.72 -8.97 5.27
N PRO A 153 23.28 -9.04 6.48
CA PRO A 153 22.49 -9.26 7.69
C PRO A 153 21.35 -8.23 7.83
N ALA A 154 20.24 -8.64 8.45
CA ALA A 154 19.11 -7.73 8.59
C ALA A 154 19.47 -6.51 9.47
N GLY A 155 18.87 -5.36 9.13
CA GLY A 155 19.29 -4.02 9.52
C GLY A 155 20.31 -3.37 8.58
N SER A 156 20.93 -4.13 7.68
CA SER A 156 21.89 -3.58 6.69
C SER A 156 21.22 -3.31 5.35
N ALA A 157 21.79 -2.36 4.60
CA ALA A 157 21.36 -2.01 3.25
C ALA A 157 22.39 -2.40 2.20
N VAL A 158 21.91 -2.72 1.00
CA VAL A 158 22.72 -2.86 -0.22
C VAL A 158 22.21 -1.86 -1.25
N THR A 159 23.12 -1.28 -2.01
CA THR A 159 22.77 -0.34 -3.08
C THR A 159 23.30 -0.85 -4.41
N ASP A 160 22.41 -0.95 -5.38
CA ASP A 160 22.71 -1.26 -6.76
C ASP A 160 22.47 -0.04 -7.64
N GLU A 161 23.20 0.07 -8.75
CA GLU A 161 22.98 1.11 -9.75
C GLU A 161 22.84 0.47 -11.12
N ALA A 162 21.87 0.94 -11.91
CA ALA A 162 21.68 0.54 -13.29
C ALA A 162 21.48 1.78 -14.17
N ARG A 163 22.05 1.73 -15.37
CA ARG A 163 21.76 2.68 -16.43
C ARG A 163 20.85 2.01 -17.45
N GLY A 164 19.82 2.73 -17.85
CA GLY A 164 18.82 2.27 -18.78
C GLY A 164 18.28 3.42 -19.58
N HIS A 165 17.22 3.14 -20.32
CA HIS A 165 16.60 4.13 -21.17
C HIS A 165 15.09 3.97 -21.21
N ILE A 166 14.42 5.07 -21.46
CA ILE A 166 12.99 5.14 -21.72
C ILE A 166 12.83 5.43 -23.19
N VAL A 167 12.13 4.56 -23.88
CA VAL A 167 11.72 4.79 -25.27
C VAL A 167 10.29 5.26 -25.25
N ILE A 168 10.08 6.50 -25.66
CA ILE A 168 8.76 7.04 -25.92
C ILE A 168 8.46 6.77 -27.39
N ASP A 169 7.54 5.83 -27.63
CA ASP A 169 7.15 5.45 -28.98
C ASP A 169 6.46 6.64 -29.65
N ALA A 170 7.14 7.25 -30.62
CA ALA A 170 6.58 8.32 -31.43
C ALA A 170 5.99 7.68 -32.69
N ASN A 171 4.75 8.04 -33.08
CA ASN A 171 4.14 7.52 -34.32
C ASN A 171 5.13 7.62 -35.49
N HIS A 172 4.96 6.74 -36.50
CA HIS A 172 5.79 6.50 -37.70
C HIS A 172 6.36 7.72 -38.47
N THR A 173 5.95 8.94 -38.10
CA THR A 173 6.37 10.24 -38.63
C THR A 173 7.41 10.96 -37.77
N LEU A 174 7.72 10.51 -36.56
CA LEU A 174 8.74 11.08 -35.66
C LEU A 174 9.75 10.00 -35.24
N PRO A 175 11.05 10.33 -35.13
CA PRO A 175 12.05 9.40 -34.60
C PRO A 175 11.72 9.02 -33.16
N GLU A 176 11.99 7.76 -32.79
CA GLU A 176 11.86 7.27 -31.41
C GLU A 176 12.62 8.21 -30.46
N HIS A 177 11.92 8.74 -29.46
CA HIS A 177 12.52 9.61 -28.46
C HIS A 177 13.04 8.76 -27.31
N ARG A 178 14.36 8.82 -27.09
CA ARG A 178 15.05 7.98 -26.11
C ARG A 178 15.66 8.86 -25.02
N ILE A 179 15.23 8.63 -23.79
CA ILE A 179 15.71 9.33 -22.60
C ILE A 179 16.62 8.38 -21.83
N GLU A 180 17.88 8.75 -21.61
CA GLU A 180 18.83 7.96 -20.83
C GLU A 180 18.68 8.26 -19.33
N VAL A 181 18.51 7.22 -18.52
CA VAL A 181 18.28 7.32 -17.08
C VAL A 181 19.24 6.43 -16.28
N SER A 182 19.66 6.92 -15.13
CA SER A 182 20.36 6.15 -14.11
C SER A 182 19.44 5.95 -12.91
N VAL A 183 19.33 4.71 -12.44
CA VAL A 183 18.58 4.35 -11.23
C VAL A 183 19.54 3.78 -10.22
N ARG A 184 19.55 4.35 -9.02
CA ARG A 184 20.20 3.82 -7.85
C ARG A 184 19.14 3.26 -6.91
N ARG A 185 19.16 1.96 -6.65
CA ARG A 185 18.21 1.28 -5.77
C ARG A 185 18.90 0.89 -4.48
N THR A 186 18.41 1.36 -3.35
CA THR A 186 18.85 0.94 -2.01
C THR A 186 17.81 0.02 -1.39
N VAL A 187 18.24 -1.19 -1.01
CA VAL A 187 17.41 -2.24 -0.42
C VAL A 187 17.91 -2.52 0.99
N THR A 188 17.06 -2.27 1.99
CA THR A 188 17.36 -2.59 3.39
C THR A 188 16.72 -3.92 3.75
N ARG A 189 17.52 -4.87 4.26
CA ARG A 189 16.99 -6.14 4.74
C ARG A 189 16.36 -5.96 6.11
N SER A 190 15.05 -6.18 6.23
CA SER A 190 14.33 -6.10 7.51
C SER A 190 14.33 -7.43 8.28
N GLY A 191 14.49 -8.55 7.57
CA GLY A 191 14.51 -9.89 8.18
C GLY A 191 15.06 -10.95 7.22
N ARG A 192 15.06 -12.22 7.64
CA ARG A 192 15.59 -13.30 6.80
C ARG A 192 14.79 -13.48 5.50
N SER A 193 13.47 -13.34 5.61
CA SER A 193 12.47 -13.47 4.54
C SER A 193 11.75 -12.16 4.22
N SER A 194 12.34 -11.01 4.57
CA SER A 194 11.70 -9.71 4.37
C SER A 194 12.69 -8.58 4.08
N ILE A 195 12.21 -7.58 3.35
CA ILE A 195 12.90 -6.31 3.09
C ILE A 195 12.00 -5.13 3.45
N ALA A 196 12.62 -4.01 3.80
CA ALA A 196 11.93 -2.73 3.85
C ALA A 196 11.58 -2.25 2.43
N GLN A 197 10.74 -1.23 2.35
CA GLN A 197 10.37 -0.63 1.07
C GLN A 197 11.66 -0.07 0.42
N PRO A 198 11.98 -0.46 -0.84
CA PRO A 198 13.18 0.01 -1.53
C PRO A 198 13.16 1.52 -1.75
N ILE A 199 14.32 2.14 -1.63
CA ILE A 199 14.52 3.56 -1.96
C ILE A 199 15.11 3.62 -3.37
N LEU A 200 14.52 4.44 -4.24
CA LEU A 200 14.96 4.62 -5.62
C LEU A 200 15.40 6.07 -5.85
N ASP A 201 16.64 6.25 -6.30
CA ASP A 201 17.15 7.54 -6.74
C ASP A 201 17.29 7.47 -8.26
N ILE A 202 16.44 8.23 -8.97
CA ILE A 202 16.38 8.20 -10.43
C ILE A 202 16.87 9.55 -10.93
N ALA A 203 17.80 9.53 -11.88
CA ALA A 203 18.34 10.72 -12.50
C ALA A 203 18.45 10.56 -14.02
N ARG A 204 18.28 11.67 -14.74
CA ARG A 204 18.49 11.75 -16.19
C ARG A 204 19.98 11.91 -16.49
N THR A 205 20.49 11.28 -17.55
CA THR A 205 21.94 11.21 -17.81
C THR A 205 22.41 11.95 -19.08
N ASP A 206 21.49 12.55 -19.84
CA ASP A 206 21.76 13.27 -21.09
C ASP A 206 22.01 14.80 -20.91
N ARG A 207 21.81 15.36 -19.71
CA ARG A 207 22.23 16.72 -19.38
C ARG A 207 23.71 16.74 -18.99
N HIS A 208 24.52 17.38 -19.82
CA HIS A 208 25.87 17.78 -19.44
C HIS A 208 25.76 18.67 -18.19
N ASP A 209 26.45 18.27 -17.12
CA ASP A 209 26.45 18.92 -15.82
C ASP A 209 27.19 20.28 -15.91
N ASP A 210 26.56 21.26 -16.55
CA ASP A 210 27.04 22.64 -16.63
C ASP A 210 26.66 23.39 -15.34
N GLY A 211 27.30 23.02 -14.23
CA GLY A 211 27.59 23.87 -13.06
C GLY A 211 26.46 24.80 -12.55
N GLY A 212 25.20 24.39 -12.65
CA GLY A 212 24.05 25.25 -12.42
C GLY A 212 23.30 24.87 -11.15
N ARG A 213 23.70 25.48 -10.02
CA ARG A 213 22.98 25.62 -8.74
C ARG A 213 21.84 24.60 -8.50
N SER A 214 22.18 23.48 -7.87
CA SER A 214 21.23 22.58 -7.22
C SER A 214 20.59 23.26 -6.02
N HIS A 215 19.45 23.91 -6.22
CA HIS A 215 18.44 24.07 -5.16
C HIS A 215 17.38 23.00 -5.39
N GLU A 216 17.74 21.74 -5.18
CA GLU A 216 16.80 20.62 -5.31
C GLU A 216 17.17 19.59 -4.25
N HIS A 217 16.20 19.25 -3.41
CA HIS A 217 16.29 18.10 -2.52
C HIS A 217 16.74 16.90 -3.35
N SER A 218 17.84 16.26 -2.94
CA SER A 218 18.38 15.06 -3.62
C SER A 218 17.23 14.09 -3.94
N PRO A 219 17.15 13.50 -5.15
CA PRO A 219 16.11 12.53 -5.51
C PRO A 219 15.94 11.42 -4.47
N ALA A 220 17.04 11.06 -3.77
CA ALA A 220 17.04 10.13 -2.66
C ALA A 220 16.27 10.61 -1.42
N ALA A 221 16.38 11.90 -1.11
CA ALA A 221 15.65 12.52 -0.01
C ALA A 221 14.16 12.56 -0.32
N ARG A 222 13.78 12.92 -1.57
CA ARG A 222 12.39 12.94 -2.03
C ARG A 222 11.75 11.55 -1.99
N SER A 223 12.44 10.53 -2.51
CA SER A 223 11.95 9.14 -2.47
C SER A 223 11.81 8.61 -1.03
N LEU A 224 12.77 8.93 -0.14
CA LEU A 224 12.67 8.55 1.27
C LEU A 224 11.51 9.27 1.99
N GLN A 225 11.27 10.54 1.65
CA GLN A 225 10.16 11.33 2.20
C GLN A 225 8.81 10.78 1.73
N LEU A 226 8.66 10.49 0.44
CA LEU A 226 7.46 9.87 -0.11
C LEU A 226 7.17 8.51 0.54
N GLN A 227 8.20 7.69 0.76
CA GLN A 227 8.06 6.41 1.47
C GLN A 227 7.56 6.58 2.91
N ARG A 228 8.02 7.62 3.63
CA ARG A 228 7.53 7.92 4.99
C ARG A 228 6.07 8.35 4.97
N ILE A 229 5.72 9.24 4.02
CA ILE A 229 4.35 9.72 3.81
C ILE A 229 3.41 8.55 3.49
N ARG A 230 3.82 7.62 2.62
CA ARG A 230 3.02 6.43 2.29
C ARG A 230 2.69 5.59 3.54
N VAL A 231 3.69 5.33 4.39
CA VAL A 231 3.45 4.57 5.64
C VAL A 231 2.48 5.31 6.54
N GLU A 232 2.65 6.62 6.68
CA GLU A 232 1.82 7.46 7.54
C GLU A 232 0.37 7.53 7.06
N ILE A 233 0.13 7.79 5.77
CA ILE A 233 -1.21 7.79 5.18
C ILE A 233 -1.89 6.44 5.43
N ALA A 234 -1.14 5.35 5.27
CA ALA A 234 -1.68 4.01 5.45
C ALA A 234 -2.03 3.71 6.91
N GLU A 235 -1.23 4.19 7.87
CA GLU A 235 -1.53 4.11 9.29
C GLU A 235 -2.78 4.92 9.65
N LEU A 236 -2.87 6.17 9.18
CA LEU A 236 -4.02 7.05 9.37
C LEU A 236 -5.29 6.47 8.76
N TYR A 237 -5.21 5.96 7.53
CA TYR A 237 -6.31 5.31 6.83
C TYR A 237 -6.84 4.10 7.62
N LEU A 238 -5.94 3.22 8.05
CA LEU A 238 -6.32 2.02 8.79
C LEU A 238 -6.89 2.33 10.17
N GLU A 239 -6.31 3.32 10.87
CA GLU A 239 -6.85 3.79 12.15
C GLU A 239 -8.27 4.31 11.97
N LEU A 240 -8.49 5.14 10.94
CA LEU A 240 -9.78 5.69 10.61
C LEU A 240 -10.80 4.60 10.28
N VAL A 241 -10.50 3.73 9.30
CA VAL A 241 -11.39 2.64 8.86
C VAL A 241 -11.76 1.69 10.01
N ARG A 242 -10.81 1.38 10.90
CA ARG A 242 -11.07 0.51 12.06
C ARG A 242 -11.85 1.22 13.17
N GLY A 243 -11.81 2.54 13.21
CA GLY A 243 -12.57 3.37 14.14
C GLY A 243 -14.00 3.66 13.70
N LEU A 244 -14.34 3.46 12.42
CA LEU A 244 -15.67 3.72 11.88
C LEU A 244 -16.72 2.71 12.37
N SER A 245 -17.92 3.22 12.66
CA SER A 245 -19.10 2.40 12.87
C SER A 245 -19.49 1.66 11.59
N ASP A 246 -20.40 0.70 11.70
CA ASP A 246 -20.88 -0.03 10.51
C ASP A 246 -21.59 0.93 9.54
N GLU A 247 -22.36 1.91 10.06
CA GLU A 247 -22.97 2.97 9.26
C GLU A 247 -21.92 3.80 8.52
N GLY A 248 -20.87 4.24 9.22
CA GLY A 248 -19.80 5.02 8.61
C GLY A 248 -19.02 4.26 7.53
N ILE A 249 -18.90 2.93 7.65
CA ILE A 249 -18.31 2.11 6.57
C ILE A 249 -19.23 2.08 5.35
N VAL A 250 -20.55 1.95 5.54
CA VAL A 250 -21.51 1.94 4.43
C VAL A 250 -21.61 3.31 3.76
N GLU A 251 -21.54 4.40 4.51
CA GLU A 251 -21.50 5.76 3.96
C GLU A 251 -20.22 6.04 3.16
N LEU A 252 -19.07 5.59 3.67
CA LEU A 252 -17.80 5.68 2.95
C LEU A 252 -17.83 4.84 1.66
N ALA A 253 -18.43 3.65 1.73
CA ALA A 253 -18.63 2.75 0.59
C ALA A 253 -19.54 3.35 -0.49
N ALA A 254 -20.60 4.03 -0.06
CA ALA A 254 -21.56 4.69 -0.93
C ALA A 254 -21.05 6.05 -1.46
N ASN A 255 -19.85 6.48 -1.06
CA ASN A 255 -19.26 7.77 -1.42
C ASN A 255 -20.18 8.95 -1.04
N THR A 256 -21.00 8.77 0.02
CA THR A 256 -21.75 9.86 0.66
C THR A 256 -20.88 10.60 1.68
N THR A 257 -19.78 9.98 2.09
CA THR A 257 -18.70 10.58 2.87
C THR A 257 -17.37 10.25 2.19
N GLY A 258 -16.29 10.95 2.56
CA GLY A 258 -14.95 10.54 2.18
C GLY A 258 -13.89 11.01 3.17
N ILE A 259 -12.62 10.72 2.84
CA ILE A 259 -11.50 10.86 3.76
C ILE A 259 -10.69 12.12 3.44
N GLY A 260 -10.71 13.07 4.37
CA GLY A 260 -9.83 14.23 4.35
C GLY A 260 -8.52 13.93 5.06
N TYR A 261 -7.41 14.19 4.38
CA TYR A 261 -6.05 14.05 4.87
C TYR A 261 -5.41 15.40 5.10
N PHE A 262 -4.79 15.62 6.26
CA PHE A 262 -4.24 16.92 6.65
C PHE A 262 -2.73 16.82 6.89
N PRO A 263 -1.89 17.10 5.85
CA PRO A 263 -0.44 17.02 5.93
C PRO A 263 0.23 17.75 7.10
N GLN A 264 -0.25 18.94 7.45
CA GLN A 264 0.36 19.77 8.49
C GLN A 264 0.15 19.18 9.89
N SER A 265 -1.09 18.80 10.20
CA SER A 265 -1.46 18.25 11.51
C SER A 265 -1.34 16.73 11.60
N ARG A 266 -1.04 16.06 10.48
CA ARG A 266 -0.77 14.62 10.38
C ARG A 266 -1.96 13.80 10.89
N CYS A 267 -3.16 14.17 10.47
CA CYS A 267 -4.40 13.50 10.83
C CYS A 267 -5.29 13.22 9.61
N ALA A 268 -6.29 12.37 9.80
CA ALA A 268 -7.29 12.05 8.80
C ALA A 268 -8.69 11.95 9.43
N TYR A 269 -9.73 12.40 8.71
CA TYR A 269 -11.11 12.40 9.18
C TYR A 269 -12.07 11.97 8.08
N VAL A 270 -13.15 11.28 8.45
CA VAL A 270 -14.33 11.08 7.59
C VAL A 270 -15.25 12.28 7.75
N HIS A 271 -15.80 12.78 6.65
CA HIS A 271 -16.73 13.90 6.67
C HIS A 271 -17.86 13.76 5.63
N GLU A 272 -19.09 14.12 6.01
CA GLU A 272 -20.31 14.05 5.19
C GLU A 272 -20.35 15.05 4.03
N ASN A 273 -19.81 16.25 4.21
CA ASN A 273 -19.67 17.25 3.15
C ASN A 273 -18.55 16.96 2.14
N PHE A 274 -18.08 15.71 2.08
CA PHE A 274 -16.94 15.31 1.29
C PHE A 274 -17.35 14.13 0.41
N SER A 275 -17.49 14.37 -0.89
CA SER A 275 -17.84 13.35 -1.88
C SER A 275 -17.21 13.70 -3.21
N ASP A 276 -16.99 12.71 -4.07
CA ASP A 276 -16.53 12.94 -5.47
C ASP A 276 -15.26 13.79 -5.58
N GLY A 277 -14.35 13.63 -4.62
CA GLY A 277 -13.08 14.35 -4.62
C GLY A 277 -13.16 15.81 -4.16
N GLN A 278 -14.31 16.30 -3.67
CA GLN A 278 -14.50 17.71 -3.34
C GLN A 278 -15.33 17.93 -2.08
N TYR A 279 -15.11 19.08 -1.42
CA TYR A 279 -16.04 19.60 -0.43
C TYR A 279 -17.28 20.15 -1.12
N ARG A 280 -18.46 19.70 -0.71
CA ARG A 280 -19.75 20.24 -1.18
C ARG A 280 -20.00 21.65 -0.67
N ASP A 281 -19.41 22.03 0.47
CA ASP A 281 -19.57 23.33 1.10
C ASP A 281 -18.23 24.08 1.22
N HIS A 282 -18.17 25.25 0.57
CA HIS A 282 -17.02 26.16 0.58
C HIS A 282 -16.71 26.71 1.98
N ALA A 283 -17.71 26.97 2.82
CA ALA A 283 -17.51 27.48 4.17
C ALA A 283 -16.86 26.41 5.07
N VAL A 284 -17.30 25.16 4.92
CA VAL A 284 -16.71 24.01 5.64
C VAL A 284 -15.28 23.78 5.18
N ARG A 285 -15.02 23.87 3.86
CA ARG A 285 -13.66 23.80 3.31
C ARG A 285 -12.74 24.85 3.93
N GLN A 286 -13.17 26.12 3.98
CA GLN A 286 -12.38 27.20 4.57
C GLN A 286 -12.17 27.02 6.08
N TYR A 287 -13.17 26.53 6.80
CA TYR A 287 -13.06 26.26 8.24
C TYR A 287 -11.95 25.24 8.52
N TRP A 288 -11.95 24.11 7.81
CA TRP A 288 -10.92 23.08 7.97
C TRP A 288 -9.54 23.55 7.53
N GLN A 289 -9.45 24.29 6.42
CA GLN A 289 -8.19 24.91 5.99
C GLN A 289 -7.59 25.84 7.04
N ASN A 290 -8.43 26.55 7.80
CA ASN A 290 -7.97 27.46 8.84
C ASN A 290 -7.52 26.75 10.13
N ILE A 291 -7.99 25.52 10.39
CA ILE A 291 -7.72 24.80 11.64
C ILE A 291 -6.59 23.78 11.45
N GLU A 292 -6.69 22.96 10.41
CA GLU A 292 -5.81 21.81 10.17
C GLU A 292 -4.87 22.03 8.98
N GLY A 293 -5.05 23.14 8.24
CA GLY A 293 -4.21 23.51 7.11
C GLY A 293 -4.68 22.95 5.77
N SER A 294 -3.78 23.02 4.77
CA SER A 294 -3.99 22.40 3.45
C SER A 294 -4.29 20.91 3.60
N PHE A 295 -5.17 20.39 2.76
CA PHE A 295 -5.68 19.03 2.89
C PHE A 295 -5.84 18.36 1.51
N ILE A 296 -5.92 17.03 1.52
CA ILE A 296 -6.07 16.18 0.35
C ILE A 296 -7.26 15.27 0.52
N VAL A 297 -7.83 14.88 -0.60
CA VAL A 297 -9.00 14.01 -0.65
C VAL A 297 -8.62 12.63 -1.13
N GLY A 298 -8.82 11.64 -0.25
CA GLY A 298 -8.82 10.25 -0.64
C GLY A 298 -10.24 9.75 -0.91
N TRP A 299 -10.42 9.03 -2.01
CA TRP A 299 -11.60 8.19 -2.24
C TRP A 299 -11.23 6.71 -2.17
N THR A 300 -12.20 5.82 -2.00
CA THR A 300 -11.95 4.38 -2.08
C THR A 300 -12.83 3.80 -3.19
N ARG A 301 -12.22 3.11 -4.17
CA ARG A 301 -12.94 2.37 -5.21
C ARG A 301 -13.17 0.91 -4.81
N ALA A 302 -13.30 0.66 -3.52
CA ALA A 302 -13.46 -0.68 -2.98
C ALA A 302 -14.85 -1.23 -3.35
N SER A 303 -14.88 -2.34 -4.08
CA SER A 303 -16.11 -3.07 -4.38
C SER A 303 -15.87 -4.55 -4.06
N PRO A 304 -16.30 -5.04 -2.88
CA PRO A 304 -16.15 -6.44 -2.54
C PRO A 304 -16.91 -7.30 -3.55
N ARG A 305 -16.24 -8.36 -4.03
CA ARG A 305 -16.76 -9.24 -5.09
C ARG A 305 -18.14 -9.81 -4.78
N GLU A 306 -18.39 -10.11 -3.51
CA GLU A 306 -19.65 -10.66 -2.98
C GLU A 306 -20.86 -9.75 -3.28
N TYR A 307 -20.63 -8.44 -3.44
CA TYR A 307 -21.65 -7.43 -3.70
C TYR A 307 -21.29 -6.56 -4.91
N SER A 308 -20.60 -7.11 -5.89
CA SER A 308 -20.23 -6.42 -7.14
C SER A 308 -21.43 -5.95 -7.97
N THR A 309 -22.64 -6.44 -7.66
CA THR A 309 -23.91 -6.00 -8.27
C THR A 309 -24.66 -4.98 -7.42
N LEU A 310 -24.19 -4.67 -6.22
CA LEU A 310 -24.77 -3.63 -5.38
C LEU A 310 -24.31 -2.29 -5.94
N ASP A 311 -25.26 -1.52 -6.44
CA ASP A 311 -25.02 -0.21 -7.03
C ASP A 311 -25.54 0.87 -6.08
N PHE A 312 -24.63 1.52 -5.36
CA PHE A 312 -24.98 2.61 -4.46
C PHE A 312 -25.51 3.83 -5.21
N GLU A 313 -25.10 4.07 -6.46
CA GLU A 313 -25.64 5.19 -7.25
C GLU A 313 -27.14 4.99 -7.48
N VAL A 314 -27.54 3.76 -7.81
CA VAL A 314 -28.97 3.42 -7.98
C VAL A 314 -29.74 3.57 -6.66
N LEU A 315 -29.14 3.19 -5.52
CA LEU A 315 -29.80 3.34 -4.22
C LEU A 315 -29.91 4.80 -3.77
N LEU A 316 -28.94 5.65 -4.13
CA LEU A 316 -28.90 7.07 -3.81
C LEU A 316 -29.78 7.90 -4.75
N CYS A 317 -30.11 7.41 -5.93
CA CYS A 317 -31.09 8.04 -6.81
C CYS A 317 -32.49 8.03 -6.17
N ALA A 318 -33.12 9.21 -6.08
CA ALA A 318 -34.54 9.30 -5.75
C ALA A 318 -35.37 8.69 -6.90
N GLU A 319 -36.43 7.96 -6.56
CA GLU A 319 -37.41 7.49 -7.56
C GLU A 319 -38.02 8.72 -8.26
N ALA A 320 -37.83 8.83 -9.57
CA ALA A 320 -38.21 10.01 -10.36
C ALA A 320 -39.72 10.35 -10.34
N ASP A 321 -40.56 9.45 -9.82
CA ASP A 321 -42.02 9.52 -9.90
C ASP A 321 -42.71 10.08 -8.64
N ASP A 322 -41.98 10.37 -7.55
CA ASP A 322 -42.55 11.02 -6.36
C ASP A 322 -41.69 12.20 -5.87
N PRO A 323 -42.03 13.45 -6.28
CA PRO A 323 -41.28 14.65 -5.90
C PRO A 323 -41.40 15.00 -4.40
N ASP A 324 -42.28 14.33 -3.64
CA ASP A 324 -42.46 14.55 -2.20
C ASP A 324 -41.73 13.49 -1.35
N ARG A 325 -41.15 12.44 -1.96
CA ARG A 325 -40.35 11.41 -1.26
C ARG A 325 -38.91 11.89 -1.07
N TYR A 326 -38.62 12.37 0.14
CA TYR A 326 -37.28 12.86 0.52
C TYR A 326 -36.27 11.75 0.85
N ASP A 327 -36.75 10.53 1.11
CA ASP A 327 -35.90 9.39 1.49
C ASP A 327 -35.64 8.50 0.26
N ASN A 328 -34.37 8.34 -0.11
CA ASN A 328 -33.97 7.44 -1.19
C ASN A 328 -33.93 5.97 -0.69
N ALA A 329 -33.76 5.02 -1.62
CA ALA A 329 -33.71 3.60 -1.25
C ALA A 329 -32.50 3.28 -0.36
N PHE A 330 -31.45 4.09 -0.42
CA PHE A 330 -30.29 4.02 0.48
C PHE A 330 -30.67 4.36 1.92
N ASP A 331 -31.41 5.44 2.17
CA ASP A 331 -31.86 5.86 3.50
C ASP A 331 -32.77 4.78 4.12
N GLU A 332 -33.67 4.20 3.32
CA GLU A 332 -34.51 3.07 3.75
C GLU A 332 -33.65 1.87 4.17
N LYS A 333 -32.62 1.53 3.39
CA LYS A 333 -31.69 0.43 3.69
C LYS A 333 -30.82 0.71 4.92
N MET A 334 -30.40 1.95 5.14
CA MET A 334 -29.64 2.37 6.32
C MET A 334 -30.43 2.20 7.62
N THR A 335 -31.76 2.10 7.56
CA THR A 335 -32.58 1.77 8.74
C THR A 335 -32.60 0.27 9.11
N ASP A 336 -32.11 -0.61 8.23
CA ASP A 336 -32.02 -2.05 8.47
C ASP A 336 -30.64 -2.41 9.07
N PRO A 337 -30.55 -2.67 10.39
CA PRO A 337 -29.27 -2.93 11.05
C PRO A 337 -28.62 -4.24 10.60
N VAL A 338 -29.41 -5.21 10.09
CA VAL A 338 -28.87 -6.47 9.60
C VAL A 338 -28.15 -6.22 8.27
N TRP A 339 -28.80 -5.48 7.37
CA TRP A 339 -28.20 -5.09 6.10
C TRP A 339 -26.95 -4.23 6.31
N VAL A 340 -27.02 -3.20 7.17
CA VAL A 340 -25.87 -2.33 7.46
C VAL A 340 -24.67 -3.14 7.96
N SER A 341 -24.87 -4.04 8.93
CA SER A 341 -23.76 -4.83 9.48
C SER A 341 -23.18 -5.83 8.48
N GLU A 342 -24.02 -6.43 7.63
CA GLU A 342 -23.60 -7.34 6.56
C GLU A 342 -22.72 -6.61 5.52
N ILE A 343 -23.21 -5.49 4.99
CA ILE A 343 -22.49 -4.68 4.01
C ILE A 343 -21.21 -4.10 4.63
N ALA A 344 -21.28 -3.53 5.83
CA ALA A 344 -20.11 -2.99 6.52
C ALA A 344 -19.02 -4.06 6.72
N SER A 345 -19.40 -5.29 7.07
CA SER A 345 -18.45 -6.39 7.24
C SER A 345 -17.77 -6.81 5.94
N ALA A 346 -18.48 -6.76 4.81
CA ALA A 346 -17.90 -7.04 3.51
C ALA A 346 -16.98 -5.91 3.03
N TRP A 347 -17.38 -4.65 3.21
CA TRP A 347 -16.58 -3.49 2.82
C TRP A 347 -15.35 -3.30 3.72
N ARG A 348 -15.47 -3.49 5.03
CA ARG A 348 -14.32 -3.42 5.94
C ARG A 348 -13.23 -4.44 5.56
N ARG A 349 -13.60 -5.64 5.10
CA ARG A 349 -12.63 -6.63 4.58
C ARG A 349 -11.90 -6.12 3.34
N GLU A 350 -12.61 -5.47 2.42
CA GLU A 350 -12.04 -4.95 1.17
C GLU A 350 -11.18 -3.70 1.42
N LEU A 351 -11.63 -2.79 2.29
CA LEU A 351 -10.90 -1.60 2.71
C LEU A 351 -9.64 -1.94 3.50
N GLU A 352 -9.66 -3.02 4.28
CA GLU A 352 -8.47 -3.53 4.97
C GLU A 352 -7.58 -4.44 4.09
N ASP A 353 -7.95 -4.67 2.81
CA ASP A 353 -7.11 -5.45 1.90
C ASP A 353 -5.81 -4.67 1.58
N PRO A 354 -4.62 -5.29 1.72
CA PRO A 354 -3.35 -4.64 1.44
C PRO A 354 -3.23 -4.02 0.04
N THR A 355 -3.91 -4.59 -0.96
CA THR A 355 -3.92 -4.07 -2.33
C THR A 355 -4.72 -2.78 -2.40
N THR A 356 -5.91 -2.77 -1.81
CA THR A 356 -6.79 -1.58 -1.72
C THR A 356 -6.09 -0.46 -0.96
N ILE A 357 -5.47 -0.78 0.18
CA ILE A 357 -4.70 0.19 0.97
C ILE A 357 -3.56 0.76 0.14
N SER A 358 -2.77 -0.09 -0.53
CA SER A 358 -1.65 0.38 -1.35
C SER A 358 -2.13 1.31 -2.47
N LEU A 359 -3.21 0.97 -3.17
CA LEU A 359 -3.77 1.81 -4.23
C LEU A 359 -4.23 3.17 -3.68
N HIS A 360 -4.96 3.17 -2.56
CA HIS A 360 -5.43 4.39 -1.93
C HIS A 360 -4.27 5.28 -1.45
N VAL A 361 -3.26 4.67 -0.83
CA VAL A 361 -2.06 5.38 -0.36
C VAL A 361 -1.29 5.99 -1.52
N ASP A 362 -1.13 5.24 -2.63
CA ASP A 362 -0.44 5.74 -3.82
C ASP A 362 -1.21 6.91 -4.47
N GLU A 363 -2.55 6.92 -4.43
CA GLU A 363 -3.36 8.06 -4.90
C GLU A 363 -3.18 9.33 -4.06
N VAL A 364 -2.96 9.22 -2.74
CA VAL A 364 -2.91 10.37 -1.82
C VAL A 364 -1.47 10.87 -1.59
N ALA A 365 -0.46 9.99 -1.67
CA ALA A 365 0.90 10.30 -1.23
C ALA A 365 1.60 11.38 -2.05
N ASP A 366 1.37 11.44 -3.37
CA ASP A 366 2.00 12.43 -4.24
C ASP A 366 1.42 13.83 -3.97
N ASP A 367 0.10 13.94 -3.80
CA ASP A 367 -0.57 15.18 -3.43
C ASP A 367 -0.14 15.64 -2.02
N TRP A 368 0.06 14.70 -1.09
CA TRP A 368 0.58 14.99 0.25
C TRP A 368 1.96 15.59 0.21
N LEU A 369 2.85 15.01 -0.60
CA LEU A 369 4.18 15.56 -0.77
C LEU A 369 4.15 16.95 -1.41
N ALA A 370 3.29 17.17 -2.42
CA ALA A 370 3.14 18.48 -3.05
C ALA A 370 2.69 19.56 -2.06
N VAL A 371 1.70 19.26 -1.21
CA VAL A 371 1.25 20.17 -0.16
C VAL A 371 2.37 20.50 0.83
N LEU A 372 3.18 19.51 1.23
CA LEU A 372 4.32 19.77 2.12
C LEU A 372 5.39 20.65 1.45
N ASP A 373 5.72 20.40 0.18
CA ASP A 373 6.67 21.20 -0.59
C ASP A 373 6.21 22.67 -0.69
N GLU A 374 4.91 22.92 -0.92
CA GLU A 374 4.32 24.27 -0.96
C GLU A 374 4.46 25.00 0.39
N LEU A 375 4.21 24.29 1.50
CA LEU A 375 4.26 24.87 2.84
C LEU A 375 5.68 25.19 3.30
N GLU A 376 6.66 24.38 2.90
CA GLU A 376 8.07 24.69 3.11
C GLU A 376 8.47 25.95 2.31
N ALA A 377 8.00 26.09 1.07
CA ALA A 377 8.28 27.27 0.24
C ALA A 377 7.64 28.58 0.75
N GLU A 378 6.49 28.51 1.45
CA GLU A 378 5.84 29.67 2.07
C GLU A 378 6.48 30.09 3.40
N SER A 379 7.33 29.24 3.97
CA SER A 379 7.99 29.46 5.27
C SER A 379 9.36 30.14 5.17
N ASP A 380 9.94 30.18 3.96
CA ASP A 380 11.21 30.84 3.60
C ASP A 380 11.00 32.27 3.05
#